data_AF-A0A955KV90-F1
#
_entry.id   AF-A0A955KV90-F1
#
_cell.length_a   1.000
_cell.length_b   1.000
_cell.length_c   1.000
_cell.angle_alpha   90.00
_cell.angle_beta   90.00
_cell.angle_gamma   90.00
#
_symmetry.space_group_name_H-M   'P 1'
#
loop_
_entity.id
_entity.type
_entity.pdbx_description
1 polymer ?
#
loop_
_entity_poly.entity_id
_entity_poly.type
_entity_poly.pdbx_seq_one_letter_code
_entity_poly.pdbx_strand_id
1 'polypeptide(L)'
;ILIPTFAIERAQEIIYELNLFFENQLLEGLPVYLDSPMAAKATAVFKEFPTFYDEDARRLLEKGDDPFEFDGFEIIESVEDSKRLVGRNGIVIMAGSGMMTGGRITHHLANNIEKKTTHIIFVGYQVKGTLGRRIVDNEPEVRVKGRKMQVKAQVHTLGGFSAHADMRDLRYWLRGFGHSPRQVFIVHGEESISVGFAANVKQELSIDTVVPSLNEVFQLD
;
A
#
# COMPACT_ATOMS: atom_id res chain seq x y z
N ILE A 1 8.87 9.15 10.53
CA ILE A 1 8.22 7.90 10.06
C ILE A 1 8.24 7.91 8.55
N LEU A 2 8.61 6.80 7.90
CA LEU A 2 8.56 6.63 6.45
C LEU A 2 7.46 5.63 6.09
N ILE A 3 6.58 6.01 5.18
CA ILE A 3 5.50 5.16 4.68
C ILE A 3 5.70 5.02 3.17
N PRO A 4 6.35 3.94 2.68
CA PRO A 4 6.35 3.63 1.25
C PRO A 4 4.92 3.37 0.76
N THR A 5 4.43 4.16 -0.18
CA THR A 5 3.07 4.00 -0.72
C THR A 5 3.04 3.93 -2.24
N PHE A 6 2.07 3.21 -2.79
CA PHE A 6 1.72 3.35 -4.20
C PHE A 6 0.98 4.68 -4.40
N ALA A 7 1.26 5.35 -5.51
CA ALA A 7 0.77 6.70 -5.76
C ALA A 7 -0.75 6.77 -5.94
N ILE A 8 -1.35 5.69 -6.43
CA ILE A 8 -2.77 5.59 -6.70
C ILE A 8 -3.38 4.67 -5.64
N GLU A 9 -4.52 5.08 -5.11
CA GLU A 9 -5.34 4.40 -4.12
C GLU A 9 -4.69 4.32 -2.72
N ARG A 10 -3.54 3.64 -2.56
CA ARG A 10 -2.99 3.40 -1.21
C ARG A 10 -2.47 4.65 -0.53
N ALA A 11 -1.95 5.62 -1.29
CA ALA A 11 -1.62 6.91 -0.70
C ALA A 11 -2.89 7.59 -0.17
N GLN A 12 -3.98 7.57 -0.95
CA GLN A 12 -5.23 8.23 -0.62
C GLN A 12 -5.94 7.59 0.58
N GLU A 13 -5.97 6.26 0.66
CA GLU A 13 -6.54 5.54 1.81
C GLU A 13 -5.78 5.81 3.11
N ILE A 14 -4.44 5.87 3.06
CA ILE A 14 -3.65 6.23 4.25
C ILE A 14 -3.85 7.70 4.63
N ILE A 15 -4.02 8.61 3.66
CA ILE A 15 -4.34 10.02 3.96
C ILE A 15 -5.71 10.12 4.63
N TYR A 16 -6.71 9.37 4.14
CA TYR A 16 -8.05 9.28 4.73
C TYR A 16 -8.01 8.77 6.18
N GLU A 17 -7.27 7.71 6.47
CA GLU A 17 -7.14 7.20 7.85
C GLU A 17 -6.41 8.17 8.77
N LEU A 18 -5.38 8.85 8.26
CA LEU A 18 -4.70 9.90 9.02
C LEU A 18 -5.66 11.05 9.32
N ASN A 19 -6.48 11.49 8.36
CA ASN A 19 -7.53 12.50 8.58
C ASN A 19 -8.41 12.12 9.76
N LEU A 20 -8.92 10.87 9.78
CA LEU A 20 -9.73 10.38 10.90
C LEU A 20 -8.99 10.44 12.24
N PHE A 21 -7.68 10.18 12.29
CA PHE A 21 -6.92 10.31 13.53
C PHE A 21 -6.78 11.76 14.01
N PHE A 22 -6.62 12.72 13.09
CA PHE A 22 -6.58 14.15 13.45
C PHE A 22 -7.94 14.67 13.88
N GLU A 23 -9.00 14.37 13.13
CA GLU A 23 -10.36 14.82 13.43
C GLU A 23 -10.90 14.24 14.74
N ASN A 24 -10.46 13.03 15.12
CA ASN A 24 -10.79 12.42 16.40
C ASN A 24 -9.79 12.75 17.53
N GLN A 25 -8.86 13.71 17.32
CA GLN A 25 -7.86 14.14 18.31
C GLN A 25 -6.99 13.00 18.87
N LEU A 26 -6.78 11.95 18.07
CA LEU A 26 -5.84 10.87 18.39
C LEU A 26 -4.40 11.29 18.05
N LEU A 27 -4.24 12.18 17.08
CA LEU A 27 -2.98 12.81 16.69
C LEU A 27 -3.16 14.33 16.62
N GLU A 28 -2.18 15.06 17.13
CA GLU A 28 -2.14 16.52 17.06
C GLU A 28 -0.71 17.00 16.79
N GLY A 29 -0.56 18.05 15.99
CA GLY A 29 0.73 18.72 15.74
C GLY A 29 1.81 17.88 15.05
N LEU A 30 1.43 16.78 14.37
CA LEU A 30 2.35 15.90 13.65
C LEU A 30 2.38 16.25 12.15
N PRO A 31 3.49 16.79 11.61
CA PRO A 31 3.56 17.10 10.19
C PRO A 31 3.60 15.83 9.32
N VAL A 32 2.73 15.78 8.32
CA VAL A 32 2.60 14.68 7.36
C VAL A 32 2.85 15.18 5.94
N TYR A 33 3.82 14.59 5.25
CA TYR A 33 4.22 14.98 3.91
C TYR A 33 3.89 13.90 2.88
N LEU A 34 3.12 14.24 1.85
CA LEU A 34 2.98 13.42 0.64
C LEU A 34 4.04 13.82 -0.38
N ASP A 35 5.18 13.14 -0.37
CA ASP A 35 6.32 13.40 -1.24
C ASP A 35 6.35 12.47 -2.46
N SER A 36 5.37 12.66 -3.35
CA SER A 36 5.23 11.91 -4.59
C SER A 36 4.44 12.74 -5.61
N PRO A 37 5.08 13.25 -6.69
CA PRO A 37 4.37 14.02 -7.72
C PRO A 37 3.26 13.22 -8.40
N MET A 38 3.43 11.90 -8.50
CA MET A 38 2.41 11.01 -9.05
C MET A 38 1.22 10.89 -8.08
N ALA A 39 1.49 10.79 -6.77
CA ALA A 39 0.42 10.70 -5.78
C ALA A 39 -0.34 12.02 -5.65
N ALA A 40 0.36 13.15 -5.69
CA ALA A 40 -0.25 14.48 -5.73
C ALA A 40 -1.26 14.61 -6.88
N LYS A 41 -0.85 14.23 -8.09
CA LYS A 41 -1.74 14.22 -9.27
C LYS A 41 -2.90 13.24 -9.14
N ALA A 42 -2.65 12.05 -8.59
CA ALA A 42 -3.71 11.08 -8.34
C ALA A 42 -4.72 11.63 -7.33
N THR A 43 -4.27 12.24 -6.23
CA THR A 43 -5.14 12.86 -5.23
C THR A 43 -5.99 13.99 -5.83
N ALA A 44 -5.41 14.81 -6.73
CA ALA A 44 -6.19 15.82 -7.45
C ALA A 44 -7.34 15.20 -8.26
N VAL A 45 -7.09 14.08 -8.95
CA VAL A 45 -8.13 13.34 -9.66
C VAL A 45 -9.17 12.77 -8.69
N PHE A 46 -8.78 12.21 -7.54
CA PHE A 46 -9.75 11.76 -6.53
C PHE A 46 -10.69 12.90 -6.12
N LYS A 47 -10.14 14.08 -5.78
CA LYS A 47 -10.93 15.28 -5.41
C LYS A 47 -11.92 15.71 -6.50
N GLU A 48 -11.62 15.50 -7.79
CA GLU A 48 -12.53 15.82 -8.89
C GLU A 48 -13.73 14.86 -9.00
N PHE A 49 -13.62 13.65 -8.44
CA PHE A 49 -14.56 12.56 -8.63
C PHE A 49 -15.12 11.96 -7.32
N PRO A 50 -15.67 12.77 -6.39
CA PRO A 50 -16.19 12.30 -5.10
C PRO A 50 -17.39 11.34 -5.25
N THR A 51 -18.03 11.28 -6.41
CA THR A 51 -19.13 10.34 -6.69
C THR A 51 -18.70 8.88 -6.68
N PHE A 52 -17.40 8.59 -6.80
CA PHE A 52 -16.86 7.23 -6.74
C PHE A 52 -16.40 6.82 -5.34
N TYR A 53 -16.53 7.70 -4.34
CA TYR A 53 -16.20 7.37 -2.96
C TYR A 53 -17.27 6.44 -2.37
N ASP A 54 -16.87 5.68 -1.36
CA ASP A 54 -17.82 4.90 -0.57
C ASP A 54 -18.76 5.81 0.25
N GLU A 55 -19.76 5.22 0.88
CA GLU A 55 -20.78 5.96 1.62
C GLU A 55 -20.21 6.74 2.81
N ASP A 56 -19.16 6.22 3.45
CA ASP A 56 -18.58 6.83 4.65
C ASP A 56 -17.74 8.06 4.28
N ALA A 57 -16.86 7.95 3.28
CA ALA A 57 -16.07 9.06 2.78
C ALA A 57 -16.95 10.17 2.16
N ARG A 58 -18.04 9.80 1.48
CA ARG A 58 -19.04 10.79 1.01
C ARG A 58 -19.70 11.52 2.17
N ARG A 59 -20.03 10.82 3.26
CA ARG A 59 -20.67 11.43 4.44
C ARG A 59 -19.73 12.42 5.15
N LEU A 60 -18.42 12.17 5.14
CA LEU A 60 -17.44 13.13 5.67
C LEU A 60 -17.43 14.41 4.81
N LEU A 61 -17.34 14.27 3.49
CA LEU A 61 -17.40 15.41 2.57
C LEU A 61 -18.68 16.23 2.72
N GLU A 62 -19.83 15.58 2.86
CA GLU A 62 -21.12 16.25 3.07
C GLU A 62 -21.18 17.05 4.38
N LYS A 63 -20.35 16.69 5.37
CA LYS A 63 -20.19 17.45 6.62
C LYS A 63 -19.15 18.56 6.53
N GLY A 64 -18.47 18.71 5.39
CA GLY A 64 -17.41 19.69 5.17
C GLY A 64 -16.02 19.22 5.63
N ASP A 65 -15.84 17.92 5.87
CA ASP A 65 -14.56 17.30 6.21
C ASP A 65 -13.97 16.64 4.95
N ASP A 66 -12.98 17.29 4.33
CA ASP A 66 -12.26 16.74 3.18
C ASP A 66 -11.15 15.81 3.68
N PRO A 67 -11.20 14.50 3.39
CA PRO A 67 -10.20 13.55 3.88
C PRO A 67 -8.78 13.80 3.36
N PHE A 68 -8.61 14.71 2.40
CA PHE A 68 -7.31 15.14 1.88
C PHE A 68 -6.86 16.50 2.42
N GLU A 69 -7.53 17.04 3.45
CA GLU A 69 -7.24 18.32 4.09
C GLU A 69 -7.34 18.20 5.62
N PHE A 70 -6.21 18.01 6.30
CA PHE A 70 -6.13 18.09 7.76
C PHE A 70 -4.90 18.89 8.21
N ASP A 71 -4.91 19.33 9.47
CA ASP A 71 -3.83 20.13 10.03
C ASP A 71 -2.48 19.38 9.98
N GLY A 72 -1.45 20.07 9.47
CA GLY A 72 -0.12 19.50 9.29
C GLY A 72 0.07 18.60 8.06
N PHE A 73 -0.94 18.41 7.21
CA PHE A 73 -0.78 17.70 5.93
C PHE A 73 -0.26 18.63 4.82
N GLU A 74 0.83 18.24 4.15
CA GLU A 74 1.43 18.98 3.05
C GLU A 74 1.78 18.07 1.87
N ILE A 75 1.39 18.48 0.66
CA ILE A 75 1.76 17.80 -0.59
C ILE A 75 3.03 18.43 -1.16
N ILE A 76 4.02 17.60 -1.48
CA ILE A 76 5.33 18.03 -1.98
C ILE A 76 5.48 17.68 -3.47
N GLU A 77 5.50 18.71 -4.31
CA GLU A 77 5.62 18.55 -5.76
C GLU A 77 7.05 18.78 -6.26
N SER A 78 7.77 19.76 -5.72
CA SER A 78 9.10 20.13 -6.21
C SER A 78 10.20 19.25 -5.62
N VAL A 79 11.33 19.15 -6.33
CA VAL A 79 12.51 18.43 -5.83
C VAL A 79 13.19 19.23 -4.71
N GLU A 80 13.14 20.55 -4.80
CA GLU A 80 13.67 21.49 -3.83
C GLU A 80 12.99 21.31 -2.47
N ASP A 81 11.66 21.21 -2.44
CA ASP A 81 10.90 21.02 -1.21
C ASP A 81 11.11 19.61 -0.64
N SER A 82 11.18 18.59 -1.50
CA SER A 82 11.57 17.22 -1.08
C SER A 82 12.93 17.20 -0.38
N LYS A 83 13.91 17.96 -0.89
CA LYS A 83 15.24 18.10 -0.26
C LYS A 83 15.18 18.82 1.09
N ARG A 84 14.24 19.75 1.31
CA ARG A 84 14.06 20.44 2.61
C ARG A 84 13.60 19.50 3.72
N LEU A 85 12.99 18.37 3.38
CA LEU A 85 12.63 17.34 4.37
C LEU A 85 13.84 16.56 4.90
N VAL A 86 14.99 16.61 4.21
CA VAL A 86 16.20 15.91 4.64
C VAL A 86 16.69 16.47 5.97
N GLY A 87 16.81 15.59 6.96
CA GLY A 87 17.30 15.96 8.30
C GLY A 87 16.22 16.46 9.27
N ARG A 88 14.99 16.66 8.82
CA ARG A 88 13.85 16.92 9.72
C ARG A 88 13.54 15.66 10.54
N ASN A 89 13.15 15.87 11.80
CA ASN A 89 12.75 14.83 12.74
C ASN A 89 11.31 15.07 13.20
N GLY A 90 10.64 14.05 13.73
CA GLY A 90 9.26 14.18 14.23
C GLY A 90 8.22 14.40 13.13
N ILE A 91 8.49 13.91 11.91
CA ILE A 91 7.58 14.05 10.75
C ILE A 91 7.24 12.69 10.14
N VAL A 92 6.11 12.63 9.44
CA VAL A 92 5.71 11.49 8.58
C VAL A 92 6.00 11.85 7.13
N ILE A 93 6.62 10.94 6.38
CA ILE A 93 6.82 11.09 4.94
C ILE A 93 6.21 9.88 4.24
N MET A 94 5.16 10.13 3.45
CA MET A 94 4.57 9.20 2.52
C MET A 94 5.19 9.43 1.14
N ALA A 95 5.82 8.41 0.56
CA ALA A 95 6.47 8.58 -0.74
C ALA A 95 6.46 7.30 -1.57
N GLY A 96 6.40 7.49 -2.89
CA GLY A 96 6.51 6.39 -3.84
C GLY A 96 7.96 5.99 -4.12
N SER A 97 8.22 4.74 -4.52
CA SER A 97 7.25 3.65 -4.78
C SER A 97 6.95 2.77 -3.56
N GLY A 98 5.75 2.18 -3.50
CA GLY A 98 5.29 1.32 -2.38
C GLY A 98 6.13 0.08 -2.06
N MET A 99 6.93 -0.42 -3.02
CA MET A 99 7.87 -1.53 -2.80
C MET A 99 9.35 -1.10 -2.76
N MET A 100 9.59 0.21 -2.68
CA MET A 100 10.93 0.82 -2.67
C MET A 100 11.82 0.43 -3.87
N THR A 101 11.23 0.14 -5.02
CA THR A 101 11.96 -0.16 -6.27
C THR A 101 12.50 1.10 -6.94
N GLY A 102 11.96 2.27 -6.60
CA GLY A 102 12.41 3.57 -7.09
C GLY A 102 11.67 4.73 -6.42
N GLY A 103 11.69 5.89 -7.07
CA GLY A 103 10.99 7.09 -6.59
C GLY A 103 11.64 7.78 -5.39
N ARG A 104 10.96 8.80 -4.87
CA ARG A 104 11.46 9.67 -3.80
C ARG A 104 11.67 8.93 -2.48
N ILE A 105 10.91 7.86 -2.21
CA ILE A 105 11.09 7.06 -0.99
C ILE A 105 12.51 6.51 -0.86
N THR A 106 13.19 6.19 -1.98
CA THR A 106 14.56 5.67 -1.94
C THR A 106 15.56 6.72 -1.46
N HIS A 107 15.28 8.01 -1.69
CA HIS A 107 16.10 9.12 -1.16
C HIS A 107 15.88 9.27 0.34
N HIS A 108 14.63 9.26 0.79
CA HIS A 108 14.31 9.31 2.22
C HIS A 108 14.86 8.11 2.97
N LEU A 109 14.77 6.93 2.38
CA LEU A 109 15.33 5.70 2.93
C LEU A 109 16.85 5.80 3.07
N ALA A 110 17.56 6.21 2.02
CA ALA A 110 19.02 6.36 2.05
C ALA A 110 19.50 7.34 3.14
N ASN A 111 18.69 8.33 3.51
CA ASN A 111 19.03 9.30 4.54
C ASN A 111 18.68 8.86 5.98
N ASN A 112 17.89 7.79 6.14
CA ASN A 112 17.26 7.47 7.42
C ASN A 112 17.35 6.00 7.85
N ILE A 113 17.61 5.04 6.95
CA ILE A 113 17.56 3.60 7.25
C ILE A 113 18.57 3.14 8.33
N GLU A 114 19.70 3.85 8.46
CA GLU A 114 20.72 3.56 9.48
C GLU A 114 20.46 4.24 10.83
N LYS A 115 19.31 4.91 11.01
CA LYS A 115 18.94 5.56 12.26
C LYS A 115 17.95 4.70 13.04
N LYS A 116 18.28 4.37 14.30
CA LYS A 116 17.40 3.60 15.19
C LYS A 116 16.07 4.29 15.52
N THR A 117 16.03 5.61 15.39
CA THR A 117 14.82 6.44 15.60
C THR A 117 13.91 6.51 14.38
N THR A 118 14.31 5.93 13.24
CA THR A 118 13.47 5.87 12.04
C THR A 118 12.54 4.67 12.13
N HIS A 119 11.26 4.90 11.89
CA HIS A 119 10.25 3.86 11.73
C HIS A 119 9.84 3.81 10.26
N ILE A 120 9.83 2.62 9.68
CA ILE A 120 9.35 2.35 8.33
C ILE A 120 8.08 1.52 8.45
N ILE A 121 6.97 2.01 7.92
CA ILE A 121 5.66 1.34 7.99
C ILE A 121 5.27 0.90 6.58
N PHE A 122 5.35 -0.40 6.31
CA PHE A 122 4.87 -0.98 5.07
C PHE A 122 3.37 -1.25 5.19
N VAL A 123 2.60 -0.62 4.29
CA VAL A 123 1.12 -0.72 4.26
C VAL A 123 0.61 -1.68 3.20
N GLY A 124 1.49 -2.39 2.50
CA GLY A 124 1.08 -3.31 1.44
C GLY A 124 2.10 -4.42 1.22
N TYR A 125 1.67 -5.44 0.47
CA TYR A 125 2.51 -6.60 0.16
C TYR A 125 3.83 -6.19 -0.50
N GLN A 126 4.90 -6.89 -0.12
CA GLN A 126 6.24 -6.68 -0.65
C GLN A 126 6.67 -7.91 -1.45
N VAL A 127 6.71 -7.76 -2.77
CA VAL A 127 7.04 -8.86 -3.69
C VAL A 127 8.51 -9.29 -3.52
N LYS A 128 8.76 -10.60 -3.60
CA LYS A 128 10.11 -11.18 -3.54
C LYS A 128 11.04 -10.53 -4.57
N GLY A 129 12.27 -10.21 -4.14
CA GLY A 129 13.27 -9.54 -4.97
C GLY A 129 13.22 -8.01 -4.94
N THR A 130 12.20 -7.40 -4.35
CA THR A 130 12.16 -5.95 -4.13
C THR A 130 13.01 -5.52 -2.92
N LEU A 131 13.44 -4.26 -2.89
CA LEU A 131 14.15 -3.70 -1.73
C LEU A 131 13.25 -3.71 -0.48
N GLY A 132 11.97 -3.36 -0.63
CA GLY A 132 11.02 -3.38 0.48
C GLY A 132 10.88 -4.78 1.10
N ARG A 133 10.84 -5.85 0.29
CA ARG A 133 10.80 -7.22 0.81
C ARG A 133 12.02 -7.57 1.64
N ARG A 134 13.22 -7.23 1.17
CA ARG A 134 14.48 -7.48 1.90
C ARG A 134 14.49 -6.81 3.27
N ILE A 135 13.93 -5.60 3.37
CA ILE A 135 13.80 -4.86 4.62
C ILE A 135 12.77 -5.54 5.55
N VAL A 136 11.61 -5.95 5.00
CA VAL A 136 10.60 -6.70 5.76
C VAL A 136 11.14 -8.05 6.27
N ASP A 137 12.02 -8.70 5.51
CA ASP A 137 12.73 -9.93 5.90
C ASP A 137 13.82 -9.72 6.96
N ASN A 138 13.96 -8.48 7.47
CA ASN A 138 14.96 -8.09 8.46
C ASN A 138 16.40 -8.38 8.01
N GLU A 139 16.71 -8.24 6.72
CA GLU A 139 18.09 -8.29 6.27
C GLU A 139 18.93 -7.19 6.95
N PRO A 140 20.07 -7.52 7.59
CA PRO A 140 20.84 -6.54 8.35
C PRO A 140 21.54 -5.50 7.47
N GLU A 141 21.77 -5.81 6.19
CA GLU A 141 22.37 -4.91 5.20
C GLU A 141 21.60 -5.00 3.88
N VAL A 142 21.24 -3.84 3.33
CA VAL A 142 20.57 -3.73 2.02
C VAL A 142 21.32 -2.76 1.12
N ARG A 143 21.06 -2.84 -0.19
CA ARG A 143 21.61 -1.89 -1.17
C ARG A 143 20.57 -0.85 -1.54
N VAL A 144 20.79 0.40 -1.14
CA VAL A 144 19.93 1.53 -1.46
C VAL A 144 20.71 2.45 -2.41
N LYS A 145 20.18 2.70 -3.61
CA LYS A 145 20.80 3.56 -4.64
C LYS A 145 22.29 3.23 -4.89
N GLY A 146 22.61 1.94 -5.00
CA GLY A 146 23.97 1.45 -5.26
C GLY A 146 24.89 1.35 -4.04
N ARG A 147 24.49 1.89 -2.87
CA ARG A 147 25.29 1.88 -1.64
C ARG A 147 24.79 0.81 -0.67
N LYS A 148 25.72 0.10 -0.03
CA LYS A 148 25.41 -0.81 1.08
C LYS A 148 25.11 0.01 2.33
N MET A 149 24.04 -0.32 3.03
CA MET A 149 23.58 0.40 4.23
C MET A 149 23.05 -0.58 5.26
N GLN A 150 23.31 -0.31 6.54
CA GLN A 150 22.82 -1.13 7.64
C GLN A 150 21.36 -0.82 7.96
N VAL A 151 20.53 -1.86 8.07
CA VAL A 151 19.13 -1.68 8.48
C VAL A 151 19.09 -1.54 10.00
N LYS A 152 19.04 -0.29 10.49
CA LYS A 152 18.89 0.02 11.92
C LYS A 152 17.52 0.61 12.26
N ALA A 153 16.77 1.06 11.26
CA ALA A 153 15.41 1.53 11.40
C ALA A 153 14.48 0.42 11.92
N GLN A 154 13.45 0.81 12.65
CA GLN A 154 12.38 -0.08 13.11
C GLN A 154 11.42 -0.35 11.95
N VAL A 155 11.17 -1.63 11.64
CA VAL A 155 10.34 -2.06 10.52
C VAL A 155 8.99 -2.55 11.03
N HIS A 156 7.92 -2.02 10.45
CA HIS A 156 6.53 -2.33 10.79
C HIS A 156 5.77 -2.72 9.52
N THR A 157 4.85 -3.67 9.63
CA THR A 157 3.97 -4.09 8.53
C THR A 157 2.52 -4.01 8.97
N LEU A 158 1.71 -3.23 8.26
CA LEU A 158 0.26 -3.17 8.43
C LEU A 158 -0.38 -4.01 7.33
N GLY A 159 -0.83 -5.22 7.66
CA GLY A 159 -1.41 -6.15 6.70
C GLY A 159 -2.81 -5.79 6.21
N GLY A 160 -3.46 -4.81 6.83
CA GLY A 160 -4.86 -4.44 6.57
C GLY A 160 -5.10 -3.51 5.37
N PHE A 161 -4.05 -2.86 4.84
CA PHE A 161 -4.16 -1.89 3.74
C PHE A 161 -3.82 -2.50 2.37
N SER A 162 -3.78 -3.83 2.27
CA SER A 162 -3.65 -4.51 0.99
C SER A 162 -4.95 -4.33 0.20
N ALA A 163 -4.86 -3.86 -1.05
CA ALA A 163 -6.01 -3.82 -1.97
C ALA A 163 -6.52 -5.22 -2.38
N HIS A 164 -5.88 -6.28 -1.89
CA HIS A 164 -6.18 -7.66 -2.24
C HIS A 164 -7.00 -8.30 -1.12
N ALA A 165 -8.18 -8.81 -1.49
CA ALA A 165 -8.99 -9.69 -0.68
C ALA A 165 -8.15 -10.85 -0.12
N ASP A 166 -8.31 -11.13 1.18
CA ASP A 166 -7.66 -12.29 1.78
C ASP A 166 -8.34 -13.60 1.36
N MET A 167 -7.82 -14.74 1.82
CA MET A 167 -8.40 -16.05 1.49
C MET A 167 -9.86 -16.22 1.94
N ARG A 168 -10.25 -15.60 3.06
CA ARG A 168 -11.63 -15.63 3.56
C ARG A 168 -12.52 -14.76 2.67
N ASP A 169 -12.06 -13.58 2.30
CA ASP A 169 -12.81 -12.64 1.45
C ASP A 169 -13.01 -13.20 0.04
N LEU A 170 -11.98 -13.81 -0.56
CA LEU A 170 -12.07 -14.47 -1.87
C LEU A 170 -13.06 -15.65 -1.85
N ARG A 171 -13.07 -16.46 -0.78
CA ARG A 171 -14.06 -17.53 -0.62
C ARG A 171 -15.46 -16.99 -0.43
N TYR A 172 -15.61 -15.92 0.35
CA TYR A 172 -16.89 -15.25 0.55
C TYR A 172 -17.43 -14.73 -0.79
N TRP A 173 -16.59 -14.09 -1.59
CA TRP A 173 -16.92 -13.63 -2.93
C TRP A 173 -17.35 -14.79 -3.86
N LEU A 174 -16.63 -15.92 -3.85
CA LEU A 174 -17.00 -17.12 -4.61
C LEU A 174 -18.34 -17.74 -4.18
N ARG A 175 -18.81 -17.52 -2.95
CA ARG A 175 -20.14 -17.96 -2.49
C ARG A 175 -21.26 -17.01 -2.91
N GLY A 176 -20.93 -15.78 -3.30
CA GLY A 176 -21.90 -14.75 -3.65
C GLY A 176 -22.53 -14.92 -5.03
N PHE A 177 -22.03 -15.85 -5.86
CA PHE A 177 -22.62 -16.13 -7.16
C PHE A 177 -23.97 -16.83 -7.01
N GLY A 178 -25.00 -16.36 -7.72
CA GLY A 178 -26.35 -16.96 -7.69
C GLY A 178 -26.41 -18.42 -8.18
N HIS A 179 -25.36 -18.88 -8.85
CA HIS A 179 -25.08 -20.28 -9.17
C HIS A 179 -23.58 -20.52 -9.09
N SER A 180 -23.16 -21.70 -8.66
CA SER A 180 -21.74 -22.04 -8.61
C SER A 180 -21.14 -22.04 -10.01
N PRO A 181 -19.98 -21.38 -10.22
CA PRO A 181 -19.27 -21.48 -11.49
C PRO A 181 -18.86 -22.93 -11.75
N ARG A 182 -18.91 -23.36 -13.02
CA ARG A 182 -18.48 -24.71 -13.43
C ARG A 182 -16.98 -24.93 -13.19
N GLN A 183 -16.19 -23.89 -13.43
CA GLN A 183 -14.75 -23.92 -13.27
C GLN A 183 -14.23 -22.52 -12.91
N VAL A 184 -13.20 -22.46 -12.07
CA VAL A 184 -12.53 -21.23 -11.67
C VAL A 184 -11.04 -21.32 -12.00
N PHE A 185 -10.52 -20.32 -12.72
CA PHE A 185 -9.10 -20.18 -13.00
C PHE A 185 -8.47 -19.23 -11.98
N ILE A 186 -7.48 -19.72 -11.23
CA ILE A 186 -6.77 -18.96 -10.20
C ILE A 186 -5.46 -18.46 -10.79
N VAL A 187 -5.32 -17.14 -10.88
CA VAL A 187 -4.18 -16.44 -11.47
C VAL A 187 -3.67 -15.34 -10.54
N HIS A 188 -2.58 -14.65 -10.92
CA HIS A 188 -2.03 -13.49 -10.21
C HIS A 188 -1.70 -13.77 -8.72
N GLY A 189 -1.08 -14.91 -8.44
CA GLY A 189 -0.57 -15.29 -7.13
C GLY A 189 0.75 -16.06 -7.25
N GLU A 190 1.46 -16.19 -6.13
CA GLU A 190 2.61 -17.11 -6.07
C GLU A 190 2.12 -18.55 -6.25
N GLU A 191 2.82 -19.33 -7.07
CA GLU A 191 2.38 -20.67 -7.49
C GLU A 191 1.93 -21.56 -6.32
N SER A 192 2.72 -21.64 -5.27
CA SER A 192 2.40 -22.43 -4.07
C SER A 192 1.14 -21.95 -3.35
N ILE A 193 0.92 -20.63 -3.31
CA ILE A 193 -0.26 -20.01 -2.69
C ILE A 193 -1.49 -20.26 -3.57
N SER A 194 -1.37 -20.09 -4.89
CA SER A 194 -2.44 -20.35 -5.84
C SER A 194 -2.88 -21.82 -5.84
N VAL A 195 -1.94 -22.76 -5.81
CA VAL A 195 -2.23 -24.20 -5.70
C VAL A 195 -2.89 -24.53 -4.36
N GLY A 196 -2.42 -23.96 -3.25
CA GLY A 196 -3.03 -24.12 -1.94
C GLY A 196 -4.45 -23.56 -1.85
N PHE A 197 -4.68 -22.40 -2.49
CA PHE A 197 -6.00 -21.78 -2.57
C PHE A 197 -6.96 -22.59 -3.46
N ALA A 198 -6.49 -23.11 -4.59
CA ALA A 198 -7.25 -24.01 -5.46
C ALA A 198 -7.76 -25.25 -4.71
N ALA A 199 -6.87 -25.89 -3.94
CA ALA A 199 -7.23 -27.02 -3.10
C ALA A 199 -8.30 -26.65 -2.05
N ASN A 200 -8.18 -25.48 -1.41
CA ASN A 200 -9.16 -24.97 -0.45
C ASN A 200 -10.54 -24.74 -1.10
N VAL A 201 -10.58 -24.08 -2.25
CA VAL A 201 -11.83 -23.80 -2.99
C VAL A 201 -12.52 -25.11 -3.39
N LYS A 202 -11.76 -26.08 -3.92
CA LYS A 202 -12.30 -27.39 -4.28
C LYS A 202 -12.84 -28.15 -3.07
N GLN A 203 -12.12 -28.16 -1.96
CA GLN A 203 -12.53 -28.86 -0.74
C GLN A 203 -13.78 -28.24 -0.09
N GLU A 204 -13.84 -26.91 -0.02
CA GLU A 204 -14.89 -26.23 0.76
C GLU A 204 -16.11 -25.84 -0.06
N LEU A 205 -15.93 -25.51 -1.33
CA LEU A 205 -17.00 -25.01 -2.20
C LEU A 205 -17.43 -26.03 -3.26
N SER A 206 -16.71 -27.15 -3.38
CA SER A 206 -16.94 -28.17 -4.43
C SER A 206 -16.93 -27.59 -5.85
N ILE A 207 -16.14 -26.52 -6.06
CA ILE A 207 -15.94 -25.87 -7.36
C ILE A 207 -14.65 -26.42 -7.96
N ASP A 208 -14.68 -26.80 -9.24
CA ASP A 208 -13.46 -27.19 -9.94
C ASP A 208 -12.57 -25.98 -10.20
N THR A 209 -11.28 -26.13 -9.90
CA THR A 209 -10.30 -25.06 -10.00
C THR A 209 -9.13 -25.47 -10.87
N VAL A 210 -8.59 -24.52 -11.61
CA VAL A 210 -7.36 -24.67 -12.41
C VAL A 210 -6.41 -23.55 -12.03
N VAL A 211 -5.13 -23.87 -11.89
CA VAL A 211 -4.04 -22.88 -11.77
C VAL A 211 -3.26 -22.92 -13.08
N PRO A 212 -3.52 -21.99 -14.02
CA PRO A 212 -2.90 -22.01 -15.33
C PRO A 212 -1.39 -21.81 -15.29
N SER A 213 -0.69 -22.49 -16.19
CA SER A 213 0.67 -22.15 -16.58
C SER A 213 0.70 -20.96 -17.55
N LEU A 214 1.82 -20.23 -17.59
CA LEU A 214 1.99 -19.15 -18.56
C LEU A 214 1.85 -19.69 -20.00
N ASN A 215 1.00 -19.03 -20.81
CA ASN A 215 0.65 -19.40 -22.18
C ASN A 215 -0.15 -20.71 -22.34
N GLU A 216 -0.69 -21.27 -21.25
CA GLU A 216 -1.63 -22.38 -21.35
C GLU A 216 -2.96 -21.90 -21.97
N VAL A 217 -3.57 -22.75 -22.80
CA VAL A 217 -4.79 -22.43 -23.55
C VAL A 217 -5.89 -23.39 -23.16
N PHE A 218 -7.08 -22.84 -22.88
CA PHE A 218 -8.26 -23.60 -22.52
C PHE A 218 -9.39 -23.32 -23.52
N GLN A 219 -10.14 -24.36 -23.89
CA GLN A 219 -11.44 -24.21 -24.53
C GLN A 219 -12.51 -24.16 -23.45
N LEU A 220 -13.42 -23.19 -23.55
CA LEU A 220 -14.55 -23.05 -22.64
C LEU A 220 -15.80 -23.52 -23.40
N ASP A 221 -16.48 -24.51 -22.85
CA ASP A 221 -17.73 -25.09 -23.39
C ASP A 221 -18.98 -24.29 -23.01
#